data_AF-A0A1K2HJA5-F1
#
_entry.id   AF-A0A1K2HJA5-F1
#
_cell.length_a   1.000
_cell.length_b   1.000
_cell.length_c   1.000
_cell.angle_alpha   90.00
_cell.angle_beta   90.00
_cell.angle_gamma   90.00
#
_symmetry.space_group_name_H-M   'P 1'
#
loop_
_entity.id
_entity.type
_entity.pdbx_description
1 polymer ?
#
loop_
_entity_poly.entity_id
_entity_poly.type
_entity_poly.pdbx_seq_one_letter_code
_entity_poly.pdbx_strand_id
1 'polypeptide(L)'
;MTKREKESNEILSQIYNLVLNPDINTYERTPLLNAKNRLEKNEYFPRVMKDLEFDLRPYAIKSKLSSSVAKFYMSASTAGKFDRELGRGLAATSITFGSIL
;
A
#
# COMPACT_ATOMS: atom_id res chain seq x y z
N MET A 1 14.71 9.95 17.00
CA MET A 1 13.88 9.33 15.96
C MET A 1 13.53 7.93 16.39
N THR A 2 12.24 7.64 16.56
CA THR A 2 11.76 6.32 17.00
C THR A 2 11.77 5.33 15.83
N LYS A 3 11.79 4.02 16.11
CA LYS A 3 11.73 2.98 15.08
C LYS A 3 10.52 3.16 14.13
N ARG A 4 9.36 3.56 14.68
CA ARG A 4 8.12 3.75 13.90
C ARG A 4 8.19 4.96 12.97
N GLU A 5 8.80 6.06 13.42
CA GLU A 5 8.99 7.25 12.57
C GLU A 5 9.86 6.93 11.36
N LYS A 6 10.93 6.14 11.56
CA LYS A 6 11.79 5.68 10.47
C LYS A 6 11.02 4.86 9.44
N GLU A 7 10.22 3.89 9.89
CA GLU A 7 9.40 3.04 9.02
C GLU A 7 8.34 3.84 8.25
N SER A 8 7.74 4.85 8.89
CA SER A 8 6.78 5.76 8.26
C SER A 8 7.44 6.60 7.17
N ASN A 9 8.63 7.15 7.44
CA ASN A 9 9.39 7.95 6.47
C ASN A 9 9.87 7.11 5.28
N GLU A 10 10.26 5.85 5.50
CA GLU A 10 10.61 4.93 4.43
C GLU A 10 9.41 4.63 3.52
N ILE A 11 8.22 4.46 4.08
CA ILE A 11 6.98 4.27 3.30
C ILE A 11 6.62 5.52 2.52
N LEU A 12 6.71 6.70 3.14
CA LEU A 12 6.44 7.97 2.47
C LEU A 12 7.40 8.16 1.28
N SER A 13 8.69 7.84 1.44
CA SER A 13 9.67 7.88 0.36
C SER A 13 9.32 6.92 -0.79
N GLN A 14 8.88 5.70 -0.47
CA GLN A 14 8.42 4.75 -1.50
C GLN A 14 7.20 5.27 -2.26
N ILE A 15 6.20 5.79 -1.57
CA ILE A 15 5.01 6.37 -2.19
C ILE A 15 5.40 7.54 -3.10
N TYR A 16 6.31 8.40 -2.64
CA TYR A 16 6.82 9.53 -3.43
C TYR A 16 7.46 9.05 -4.75
N ASN A 17 8.34 8.05 -4.69
CA ASN A 17 8.97 7.48 -5.88
C ASN A 17 7.95 6.85 -6.85
N LEU A 18 6.90 6.22 -6.34
CA LEU A 18 5.83 5.68 -7.18
C LEU A 18 5.02 6.78 -7.86
N VAL A 19 4.69 7.86 -7.14
CA VAL A 19 3.97 9.01 -7.72
C VAL A 19 4.76 9.66 -8.86
N LEU A 20 6.09 9.71 -8.75
CA LEU A 20 6.96 10.25 -9.79
C LEU A 20 7.16 9.30 -10.99
N ASN A 21 6.87 8.01 -10.83
CA ASN A 21 7.09 7.02 -11.88
C ASN A 21 6.15 7.30 -13.08
N PRO A 22 6.67 7.59 -14.29
CA PRO A 22 5.84 7.87 -15.46
C PRO A 22 5.03 6.66 -15.95
N ASP A 23 5.44 5.44 -15.58
CA ASP A 23 4.87 4.19 -16.06
C ASP A 23 3.63 3.72 -15.28
N ILE A 24 3.23 4.45 -14.22
CA ILE A 24 2.03 4.13 -13.45
C ILE A 24 0.79 4.82 -14.02
N ASN A 25 -0.35 4.16 -13.91
CA ASN A 25 -1.60 4.70 -14.42
C ASN A 25 -2.17 5.79 -13.50
N THR A 26 -2.99 6.67 -14.05
CA THR A 26 -3.66 7.75 -13.29
C THR A 26 -4.49 7.22 -12.11
N TYR A 27 -5.18 6.10 -12.28
CA TYR A 27 -5.99 5.51 -11.21
C TYR A 27 -5.16 4.94 -10.04
N GLU A 28 -3.88 4.65 -10.26
CA GLU A 28 -2.92 4.30 -9.19
C GLU A 28 -2.31 5.56 -8.59
N ARG A 29 -1.97 6.53 -9.44
CA ARG A 29 -1.32 7.78 -9.04
C ARG A 29 -2.19 8.62 -8.13
N THR A 30 -3.49 8.73 -8.39
CA THR A 30 -4.43 9.53 -7.60
C THR A 30 -4.45 9.13 -6.11
N PRO A 31 -4.71 7.86 -5.73
CA PRO A 31 -4.69 7.45 -4.33
C PRO A 31 -3.28 7.53 -3.71
N LEU A 32 -2.22 7.23 -4.47
CA LEU A 32 -0.84 7.39 -4.00
C LEU A 32 -0.51 8.85 -3.65
N LEU A 33 -0.90 9.80 -4.51
CA LEU A 33 -0.69 11.24 -4.29
C LEU A 33 -1.49 11.73 -3.07
N ASN A 34 -2.73 11.25 -2.91
CA ASN A 34 -3.55 11.55 -1.74
C ASN A 34 -2.86 11.06 -0.46
N ALA A 35 -2.47 9.78 -0.41
CA ALA A 35 -1.75 9.21 0.73
C ALA A 35 -0.47 9.98 1.06
N LYS A 36 0.33 10.32 0.04
CA LYS A 36 1.55 11.13 0.14
C LYS A 36 1.28 12.46 0.86
N ASN A 37 0.30 13.22 0.39
CA ASN A 37 -0.03 14.54 0.94
C ASN A 37 -0.58 14.45 2.38
N ARG A 38 -1.31 13.39 2.72
CA ARG A 38 -1.84 13.17 4.08
C ARG A 38 -0.74 12.78 5.06
N LEU A 39 0.18 11.91 4.63
CA LEU A 39 1.35 11.54 5.44
C LEU A 39 2.30 12.72 5.67
N GLU A 40 2.51 13.60 4.68
CA GLU A 40 3.29 14.84 4.86
C GLU A 40 2.67 15.79 5.90
N LYS A 41 1.34 15.77 6.05
CA LYS A 41 0.62 16.53 7.07
C LYS A 41 0.60 15.85 8.45
N ASN A 42 1.35 14.76 8.63
CA ASN A 42 1.36 13.94 9.85
C ASN A 42 -0.04 13.40 10.22
N GLU A 43 -0.90 13.15 9.23
CA GLU A 43 -2.14 12.40 9.50
C GLU A 43 -1.84 10.99 10.02
N TYR A 44 -2.79 10.41 10.77
CA TYR A 44 -2.62 9.12 11.42
C TYR A 44 -2.29 8.00 10.41
N PHE A 45 -1.03 7.56 10.42
CA PHE A 45 -0.46 6.63 9.45
C PHE A 45 -1.33 5.39 9.18
N PRO A 46 -1.85 4.65 10.19
CA PRO A 46 -2.68 3.47 9.93
C PRO A 46 -3.96 3.78 9.14
N ARG A 47 -4.60 4.92 9.40
CA ARG A 47 -5.79 5.34 8.65
C ARG A 47 -5.45 5.65 7.20
N VAL A 48 -4.37 6.39 6.95
CA VAL A 48 -3.93 6.74 5.59
C VAL A 48 -3.57 5.48 4.80
N MET A 49 -2.87 4.53 5.42
CA MET A 49 -2.51 3.27 4.77
C MET A 49 -3.74 2.40 4.49
N LYS A 50 -4.71 2.33 5.40
CA LYS A 50 -5.97 1.62 5.19
C LYS A 50 -6.77 2.20 4.01
N ASP A 51 -6.87 3.52 3.93
CA ASP A 51 -7.57 4.18 2.83
C ASP A 51 -6.86 3.90 1.50
N LEU A 52 -5.51 3.98 1.48
CA LEU A 52 -4.71 3.65 0.30
C LEU A 52 -4.89 2.18 -0.14
N GLU A 53 -4.94 1.26 0.82
CA GLU A 53 -5.20 -0.14 0.54
C GLU A 53 -6.57 -0.33 -0.11
N PHE A 54 -7.60 0.29 0.46
CA PHE A 54 -8.97 0.18 -0.01
C PHE A 54 -9.10 0.65 -1.46
N ASP A 55 -8.44 1.77 -1.80
CA ASP A 55 -8.45 2.33 -3.14
C ASP A 55 -7.71 1.44 -4.16
N LEU A 56 -6.60 0.80 -3.77
CA LEU A 56 -5.79 -0.03 -4.68
C LEU A 56 -6.26 -1.48 -4.79
N ARG A 57 -6.92 -2.03 -3.76
CA ARG A 57 -7.42 -3.41 -3.69
C ARG A 57 -8.19 -3.89 -4.93
N PRO A 58 -9.19 -3.17 -5.47
CA PRO A 58 -9.94 -3.67 -6.63
C PRO A 58 -9.05 -3.85 -7.86
N TYR A 59 -7.96 -3.09 -7.99
CA TYR A 59 -6.99 -3.22 -9.07
C TYR A 59 -5.98 -4.34 -8.79
N ALA A 60 -5.59 -4.53 -7.54
CA ALA A 60 -4.74 -5.64 -7.12
C ALA A 60 -5.40 -7.00 -7.40
N ILE A 61 -6.67 -7.17 -7.02
CA ILE A 61 -7.45 -8.41 -7.26
C ILE A 61 -7.57 -8.71 -8.76
N LYS A 62 -7.68 -7.67 -9.59
CA LYS A 62 -7.79 -7.80 -11.06
C LYS A 62 -6.44 -7.88 -11.77
N SER A 63 -5.32 -7.93 -11.03
CA SER A 63 -3.96 -7.88 -11.58
C SER A 63 -3.74 -6.72 -12.56
N LYS A 64 -4.35 -5.56 -12.27
CA LYS A 64 -4.26 -4.35 -13.10
C LYS A 64 -3.20 -3.36 -12.64
N LEU A 65 -2.66 -3.53 -11.43
CA LEU A 65 -1.59 -2.68 -10.93
C LEU A 65 -0.34 -2.80 -11.81
N SER A 66 0.33 -1.67 -12.04
CA SER A 66 1.67 -1.60 -12.59
C SER A 66 2.65 -2.41 -11.72
N SER A 67 3.73 -2.91 -12.32
CA SER A 67 4.67 -3.79 -11.61
C SER A 67 5.27 -3.12 -10.36
N SER A 68 5.54 -1.81 -10.41
CA SER A 68 6.09 -1.03 -9.30
C SER A 68 5.08 -0.89 -8.16
N VAL A 69 3.83 -0.56 -8.46
CA VAL A 69 2.76 -0.41 -7.47
C VAL A 69 2.34 -1.76 -6.89
N ALA A 70 2.29 -2.82 -7.70
CA ALA A 70 2.01 -4.17 -7.23
C ALA A 70 3.06 -4.65 -6.21
N LYS A 71 4.36 -4.44 -6.48
CA LYS A 71 5.45 -4.77 -5.55
C LYS A 71 5.30 -4.02 -4.22
N PHE A 72 4.98 -2.73 -4.27
CA PHE A 72 4.73 -1.94 -3.07
C PHE A 72 3.49 -2.42 -2.30
N TYR A 73 2.38 -2.67 -2.99
CA TYR A 73 1.14 -3.14 -2.38
C TYR A 73 1.37 -4.47 -1.63
N MET A 74 2.05 -5.42 -2.26
CA MET A 74 2.39 -6.71 -1.64
C MET A 74 3.33 -6.51 -0.43
N SER A 75 4.39 -5.71 -0.56
CA SER A 75 5.34 -5.50 0.53
C SER A 75 4.68 -4.82 1.74
N ALA A 76 3.80 -3.84 1.52
CA ALA A 76 3.03 -3.18 2.57
C ALA A 76 2.04 -4.14 3.24
N SER A 77 1.38 -5.01 2.47
CA SER A 77 0.48 -6.04 2.99
C SER A 77 1.22 -7.08 3.83
N THR A 78 2.32 -7.64 3.32
CA THR A 78 3.12 -8.66 4.02
C THR A 78 3.75 -8.09 5.29
N ALA A 79 4.18 -6.84 5.26
CA ALA A 79 4.73 -6.16 6.45
C ALA A 79 3.65 -5.77 7.48
N GLY A 80 2.36 -6.03 7.22
CA GLY A 80 1.26 -5.64 8.09
C GLY A 80 1.17 -4.13 8.28
N LYS A 81 1.63 -3.37 7.28
CA LYS A 81 1.54 -1.90 7.26
C LYS A 81 0.15 -1.41 6.86
N PHE A 82 -0.60 -2.28 6.19
CA PHE A 82 -2.05 -2.19 6.14
C PHE A 82 -2.65 -2.71 7.45
N ASP A 83 -3.77 -2.10 7.84
CA ASP A 83 -4.38 -2.30 9.16
C ASP A 83 -4.50 -3.79 9.50
N ARG A 84 -4.00 -4.19 10.67
CA ARG A 84 -4.05 -5.61 11.14
C ARG A 84 -5.48 -6.13 11.29
N GLU A 85 -6.48 -5.25 11.20
CA GLU A 85 -7.91 -5.56 11.25
C GLU A 85 -8.37 -6.51 10.13
N LEU A 86 -7.59 -6.72 9.07
CA LEU A 86 -7.83 -7.81 8.12
C LEU A 86 -7.65 -9.20 8.73
N GLY A 87 -6.93 -9.32 9.85
CA GLY A 87 -6.63 -10.56 10.55
C GLY A 87 -7.74 -11.12 11.44
N ARG A 88 -8.88 -10.43 11.62
CA ARG A 88 -10.03 -11.01 12.35
C ARG A 88 -11.04 -11.72 11.45
N GLY A 89 -11.01 -11.47 10.13
CA GLY A 89 -11.88 -12.12 9.14
C GLY A 89 -11.16 -12.88 8.02
N LEU A 90 -9.91 -12.52 7.68
CA LEU A 90 -9.15 -13.14 6.59
C LEU A 90 -8.01 -14.05 7.06
N ALA A 91 -7.67 -14.08 8.35
CA ALA A 91 -6.73 -15.08 8.89
C ALA A 91 -7.25 -16.52 8.77
N ALA A 92 -8.55 -16.71 8.51
CA ALA A 92 -9.13 -18.01 8.17
C ALA A 92 -8.88 -18.43 6.71
N THR A 93 -8.47 -17.51 5.83
CA THR A 93 -8.13 -17.82 4.44
C THR A 93 -6.68 -17.49 4.20
N SER A 94 -5.81 -18.47 4.44
CA SER A 94 -4.49 -18.56 3.83
C SER A 94 -4.66 -18.49 2.31
N ILE A 95 -4.76 -17.29 1.73
CA ILE A 95 -4.65 -17.15 0.28
C ILE A 95 -3.16 -17.32 -0.02
N THR A 96 -2.78 -18.57 -0.23
CA THR A 96 -1.55 -18.96 -0.90
C THR A 96 -1.59 -18.38 -2.30
N PHE A 97 -1.11 -17.14 -2.48
CA PHE A 97 -0.76 -16.63 -3.80
C PHE A 97 0.50 -17.36 -4.26
N GLY A 98 0.31 -18.54 -4.88
CA GLY A 98 1.37 -19.26 -5.56
C GLY A 98 1.30 -20.77 -5.38
N SER A 99 0.58 -21.45 -6.28
CA SER A 99 0.95 -22.73 -6.92
C SER A 99 -0.17 -23.10 -7.90
N ILE A 100 -0.14 -22.51 -9.10
CA ILE A 100 -0.67 -23.17 -10.30
C ILE A 100 0.51 -23.22 -11.27
N LEU A 101 1.27 -24.31 -11.18
CA LEU A 101 2.00 -24.88 -12.30
C LEU A 101 1.57 -26.34 -12.41
#